data_AF-X1BTQ7-F1
#
_entry.id   AF-X1BTQ7-F1
#
_cell.length_a   1.000
_cell.length_b   1.000
_cell.length_c   1.000
_cell.angle_alpha   90.00
_cell.angle_beta   90.00
_cell.angle_gamma   90.00
#
_symmetry.space_group_name_H-M   'P 1'
#
loop_
_entity.id
_entity.type
_entity.pdbx_description
1 polymer ?
#
loop_
_entity_poly.entity_id
_entity_poly.type
_entity_poly.pdbx_seq_one_letter_code
_entity_poly.pdbx_strand_id
1 'polypeptide(L)' 'MSKSVDMVAKQFISGKEITEGLLNRVEAAIRCYDPCLSCSTHSLGQMPLYIEIHSPKGEIV' A
#
# COMPACT_ATOMS: atom_id res chain seq x y z
N MET A 1 2.33 1.81 1.31
CA MET A 1 2.93 0.45 1.35
C MET A 1 2.59 -0.19 2.70
N SER A 2 2.36 -1.51 2.77
CA SER A 2 1.94 -2.18 4.01
C SER A 2 3.08 -2.31 5.03
N LYS A 3 2.91 -1.68 6.21
CA LYS A 3 3.91 -1.67 7.29
C LYS A 3 4.12 -3.05 7.91
N SER A 4 3.06 -3.85 8.02
CA SER A 4 3.15 -5.22 8.55
C SER A 4 3.99 -6.11 7.65
N VAL A 5 3.77 -6.03 6.33
CA VAL A 5 4.54 -6.81 5.34
C VAL A 5 6.01 -6.38 5.33
N ASP A 6 6.29 -5.07 5.35
CA ASP A 6 7.67 -4.54 5.39
C ASP A 6 8.44 -5.00 6.64
N MET A 7 7.81 -4.95 7.81
CA MET A 7 8.42 -5.41 9.07
C MET A 7 8.76 -6.89 9.04
N VAL A 8 7.82 -7.74 8.60
CA VAL A 8 8.00 -9.19 8.55
C VAL A 8 9.04 -9.57 7.49
N ALA A 9 9.03 -8.92 6.33
CA ALA A 9 10.03 -9.13 5.31
C ALA A 9 11.45 -8.80 5.82
N LYS A 10 11.65 -7.63 6.44
CA LYS A 10 12.96 -7.24 7.00
C LYS A 10 13.45 -8.16 8.11
N GLN A 11 12.53 -8.73 8.89
CA GLN A 11 12.86 -9.62 10.00
C GLN A 11 13.25 -11.04 9.55
N PHE A 12 12.58 -11.57 8.51
CA PHE A 12 12.69 -12.99 8.14
C PHE A 12 13.38 -13.22 6.80
N ILE A 13 13.44 -12.22 5.92
CA ILE A 13 14.13 -12.29 4.63
C ILE A 13 15.43 -11.51 4.75
N SER A 14 16.50 -12.18 5.16
CA SER A 14 17.84 -11.59 5.29
C SER A 14 18.94 -12.57 4.89
N GLY A 15 19.70 -12.27 3.83
CA GLY A 15 21.04 -12.80 3.51
C GLY A 15 21.25 -14.34 3.48
N LYS A 16 20.22 -15.13 3.74
CA LYS A 16 20.19 -16.59 3.82
C LYS A 16 19.33 -17.13 2.69
N GLU A 17 19.46 -18.43 2.46
CA GLU A 17 18.60 -19.18 1.54
C GLU A 17 17.12 -18.95 1.90
N ILE A 18 16.35 -18.47 0.93
CA ILE A 18 14.93 -18.20 1.09
C ILE A 18 14.19 -19.53 1.00
N THR A 19 13.55 -19.93 2.10
CA THR A 19 12.73 -21.14 2.16
C THR A 19 11.24 -20.79 2.10
N GLU A 20 10.45 -21.75 1.64
CA GLU A 20 8.97 -21.70 1.60
C GLU A 20 8.38 -21.28 2.96
N GLY A 21 8.90 -21.83 4.06
CA GLY A 21 8.45 -21.49 5.41
C GLY A 21 8.70 -20.03 5.82
N LEU A 22 9.73 -19.36 5.25
CA LEU A 22 9.95 -17.92 5.47
C LEU A 22 8.94 -17.09 4.67
N LEU A 23 8.62 -17.49 3.44
CA LEU A 23 7.60 -16.83 2.61
C LEU A 23 6.22 -16.92 3.27
N ASN A 24 5.86 -18.07 3.83
CA ASN A 24 4.58 -18.26 4.53
C ASN A 24 4.40 -17.28 5.72
N ARG A 25 5.49 -16.84 6.37
CA ARG A 25 5.41 -15.80 7.43
C ARG A 25 5.00 -14.45 6.86
N VAL A 26 5.51 -14.10 5.67
CA VAL A 26 5.11 -12.86 4.98
C VAL A 26 3.65 -12.95 4.53
N GLU A 27 3.23 -14.09 3.99
CA GLU A 27 1.83 -14.32 3.60
C GLU A 27 0.86 -14.25 4.80
N ALA A 28 1.26 -14.75 5.96
CA ALA A 28 0.46 -14.62 7.18
C ALA A 28 0.20 -13.15 7.53
N ALA A 29 1.20 -12.27 7.37
CA ALA A 29 1.03 -10.83 7.58
C ALA A 29 0.08 -10.19 6.57
N ILE A 30 0.07 -10.66 5.32
CA ILE A 30 -0.90 -10.22 4.30
C ILE A 30 -2.32 -10.66 4.70
N ARG A 31 -2.51 -11.93 5.05
CA ARG A 31 -3.84 -12.47 5.44
C ARG A 31 -4.40 -11.80 6.69
N CYS A 32 -3.57 -11.50 7.69
CA CYS A 32 -4.03 -10.90 8.95
C CYS A 32 -4.46 -9.43 8.82
N TYR A 33 -3.80 -8.67 7.95
CA TYR A 33 -4.03 -7.23 7.84
C TYR A 33 -4.78 -6.82 6.57
N ASP A 34 -5.04 -7.78 5.67
CA ASP A 34 -5.70 -7.59 4.37
C ASP A 34 -5.35 -6.27 3.69
N PRO A 35 -4.04 -5.99 3.45
CA PRO A 35 -3.66 -4.72 2.87
C PRO A 35 -4.15 -4.65 1.43
N CYS A 36 -5.05 -3.71 1.11
CA CYS A 36 -5.47 -3.46 -0.26
C CYS A 36 -4.28 -2.94 -1.10
N LEU A 37 -3.59 -3.84 -1.79
CA LEU A 37 -2.47 -3.49 -2.66
C LEU A 37 -2.93 -2.65 -3.86
N SER A 38 -4.10 -2.93 -4.42
CA SER A 38 -4.73 -2.17 -5.50
C SER A 38 -5.07 -0.73 -5.14
N CYS A 39 -5.42 -0.46 -3.87
CA CYS A 39 -5.73 0.88 -3.39
C CYS A 39 -4.44 1.66 -3.09
N SER A 40 -3.43 0.94 -2.59
CA SER A 40 -2.16 1.55 -2.17
C SER A 40 -1.34 2.10 -3.34
N THR A 41 -1.55 1.62 -4.57
CA THR A 41 -0.95 2.18 -5.78
C THR A 41 -1.51 3.56 -6.12
N HIS A 42 -2.78 3.83 -5.84
CA HIS A 42 -3.38 5.16 -6.03
C HIS A 42 -2.86 6.21 -5.04
N SER A 43 -2.47 5.80 -3.83
CA SER A 43 -1.85 6.71 -2.86
C SER A 43 -0.36 6.95 -3.11
N LEU A 44 0.31 6.06 -3.85
CA LEU A 44 1.71 6.21 -4.24
C LEU A 44 1.87 7.04 -5.53
N GLY A 45 0.89 7.00 -6.43
CA GLY A 45 0.77 7.96 -7.53
C GLY A 45 0.12 9.26 -7.06
N GLN A 46 0.46 10.39 -7.68
CA GLN A 46 -0.48 11.51 -7.65
C GLN A 46 -1.75 11.03 -8.34
N MET A 47 -2.88 11.12 -7.65
CA MET A 47 -4.20 11.08 -8.28
C MET A 47 -4.60 12.54 -8.51
N PRO A 48 -4.23 13.17 -9.65
CA PRO A 48 -4.54 14.57 -9.91
C PRO A 48 -6.03 14.68 -10.22
N LEU A 49 -6.86 14.59 -9.18
CA LEU A 49 -8.23 15.05 -9.23
C LEU A 49 -8.18 16.57 -9.32
N TYR A 50 -8.50 17.10 -10.50
CA TYR A 50 -8.70 18.52 -10.70
C TYR A 50 -10.12 18.86 -10.22
N ILE A 51 -10.23 19.62 -9.14
CA ILE A 51 -11.50 20.03 -8.56
C ILE A 51 -11.66 21.53 -8.84
N GLU A 52 -12.68 21.90 -9.61
CA GLU A 52 -13.11 23.28 -9.81
C GLU A 52 -14.43 23.49 -9.07
N ILE A 53 -14.47 24.43 -8.15
CA ILE A 53 -15.69 24.80 -7.44
C ILE A 53 -16.24 26.05 -8.12
N HIS A 54 -17.49 26.00 -8.59
CA HIS A 54 -18.14 27.18 -9.15
C HIS A 54 -19.11 27.79 -8.14
N SER A 55 -19.02 29.10 -7.96
CA SER A 55 -20.03 29.88 -7.24
C SER A 55 -21.35 29.91 -8.01
N PRO A 56 -22.48 30.30 -7.39
CA PRO A 56 -23.75 30.49 -8.10
C PRO A 56 -23.67 31.51 -9.25
N LYS A 57 -22.63 32.37 -9.28
CA LYS A 57 -22.37 33.34 -10.35
C LYS A 57 -21.53 32.77 -11.49
N GLY A 58 -21.09 31.50 -11.40
CA GLY A 58 -20.26 30.82 -12.40
C GLY A 58 -18.74 30.99 -12.19
N GLU A 59 -18.32 31.81 -11.23
CA GLU A 59 -16.89 32.05 -10.94
C GLU A 59 -16.25 30.85 -10.22
N ILE A 60 -15.01 30.50 -10.59
CA ILE A 60 -14.21 29.47 -9.92
C ILE A 60 -13.71 30.00 -8.57
N VAL A 61 -13.86 29.21 -7.50
CA VAL A 61 -13.44 29.49 -6.12
C VAL A 61 -12.58 28.39 -5.52
#